data_AF-X1KRZ8-F1
#
_entry.id   AF-X1KRZ8-F1
#
_cell.length_a   1.000
_cell.length_b   1.000
_cell.length_c   1.000
_cell.angle_alpha   90.00
_cell.angle_beta   90.00
_cell.angle_gamma   90.00
#
_symmetry.space_group_name_H-M   'P 1'
#
loop_
_entity.id
_entity.type
_entity.pdbx_description
1 polymer ?
#
loop_
_entity_poly.entity_id
_entity_poly.type
_entity_poly.pdbx_seq_one_letter_code
_entity_poly.pdbx_strand_id
1 'polypeptide(L)'
;MVQIYKTQYLSERMDDYKKQFIDLLLKKEALTIGEFELKSGRISPYFINIGMLDNGQSIRKLGNYYAAEIMNKFAPEEFACFNNFRT
;
A
#
# COMPACT_ATOMS: atom_id res chain seq x y z
N MET A 1 4.49 36.41 -16.99
CA MET A 1 3.94 36.12 -15.64
C MET A 1 2.48 35.78 -15.86
N VAL A 2 2.03 34.53 -15.82
CA VAL A 2 1.76 33.74 -14.61
C VAL A 2 1.58 32.28 -15.05
N GLN A 3 2.49 31.39 -14.65
CA GLN A 3 2.32 29.93 -14.81
C GLN A 3 2.98 29.12 -13.69
N ILE A 4 3.33 29.77 -12.57
CA ILE A 4 4.13 29.18 -11.48
C ILE A 4 3.26 28.64 -10.32
N TYR A 5 1.94 28.88 -10.31
CA TYR A 5 1.08 28.55 -9.16
C TYR A 5 0.44 27.16 -9.19
N LYS A 6 0.59 26.39 -10.28
CA LYS A 6 -0.08 25.07 -10.38
C LYS A 6 0.70 23.93 -9.72
N THR A 7 1.97 24.14 -9.38
CA THR A 7 2.85 23.07 -8.88
C THR A 7 2.74 22.83 -7.37
N GLN A 8 2.10 23.71 -6.58
CA GLN A 8 2.14 23.60 -5.11
C GLN A 8 0.94 22.90 -4.44
N TYR A 9 -0.11 22.46 -5.16
CA TYR A 9 -1.36 22.00 -4.51
C TYR A 9 -1.97 20.68 -5.01
N LEU A 10 -1.17 19.78 -5.59
CA LEU A 10 -1.59 18.39 -5.82
C LEU A 10 -0.77 17.39 -4.99
N SER A 11 -0.38 17.75 -3.77
CA SER A 11 -0.02 16.73 -2.78
C SER A 11 -1.31 16.22 -2.15
N GLU A 12 -1.91 15.19 -2.74
CA GLU A 12 -2.87 14.37 -2.01
C GLU A 12 -2.20 13.95 -0.69
N ARG A 13 -2.77 14.38 0.45
CA ARG A 13 -2.26 14.02 1.76
C ARG A 13 -2.35 12.50 1.88
N MET A 14 -1.23 11.81 1.74
CA MET A 14 -1.19 10.35 1.85
C MET A 14 -1.67 9.92 3.23
N ASP A 15 -2.66 9.02 3.24
CA ASP A 15 -3.22 8.43 4.45
C ASP A 15 -2.11 7.81 5.31
N ASP A 16 -2.25 7.92 6.62
CA ASP A 16 -1.19 7.50 7.55
C ASP A 16 -0.89 5.99 7.44
N TYR A 17 -1.93 5.16 7.23
CA TYR A 17 -1.77 3.72 7.06
C TYR A 17 -0.95 3.36 5.81
N LYS A 18 -1.02 4.16 4.74
CA LYS A 18 -0.21 3.97 3.52
C LYS A 18 1.27 4.25 3.80
N LYS A 19 1.57 5.29 4.57
CA LYS A 19 2.95 5.59 5.01
C LYS A 19 3.51 4.47 5.89
N GLN A 20 2.75 4.04 6.89
CA GLN A 20 3.15 2.95 7.77
C GLN A 20 3.33 1.62 7.02
N PHE A 21 2.54 1.38 5.97
CA PHE A 21 2.71 0.22 5.10
C PHE A 21 4.05 0.26 4.35
N ILE A 22 4.39 1.39 3.73
CA ILE A 22 5.68 1.58 3.05
C ILE A 22 6.84 1.41 4.05
N ASP A 23 6.72 1.99 5.25
CA ASP A 23 7.72 1.83 6.31
C ASP A 23 7.90 0.35 6.72
N LEU A 24 6.81 -0.42 6.78
CA LEU A 24 6.89 -1.86 7.05
C LEU A 24 7.67 -2.57 5.95
N LEU A 25 7.39 -2.26 4.68
CA LEU A 25 8.07 -2.89 3.54
C LEU A 25 9.57 -2.57 3.54
N LEU A 26 9.94 -1.32 3.80
CA LEU A 26 11.34 -0.91 3.91
C LEU A 26 12.04 -1.60 5.09
N LYS A 27 11.42 -1.61 6.27
CA LYS A 27 11.99 -2.25 7.48
C LYS A 27 12.18 -3.75 7.34
N LYS A 28 11.39 -4.41 6.50
CA LYS A 28 11.48 -5.84 6.22
C LYS A 28 12.29 -6.16 4.98
N GLU A 29 12.91 -5.16 4.34
CA GLU A 29 13.61 -5.31 3.06
C GLU A 29 12.71 -5.97 1.99
N ALA A 30 11.40 -5.84 2.15
CA ALA A 30 10.39 -6.30 1.22
C ALA A 30 10.23 -5.32 0.05
N LEU A 31 10.71 -4.08 0.19
CA LEU A 31 10.81 -3.09 -0.88
C LEU A 31 12.29 -2.68 -1.04
N THR A 32 12.84 -2.94 -2.22
CA THR A 32 14.22 -2.57 -2.57
C THR A 32 14.20 -1.58 -3.72
N ILE A 33 15.02 -0.52 -3.62
CA ILE A 33 15.17 0.51 -4.67
C ILE A 33 16.46 0.22 -5.45
N GLY A 34 16.40 0.31 -6.77
CA GLY A 34 17.50 -0.06 -7.66
C GLY A 34 17.00 -0.35 -9.07
N GLU A 35 17.82 -0.98 -9.90
CA GLU A 35 17.42 -1.37 -11.26
C GLU A 35 17.14 -2.87 -11.31
N PHE A 36 15.89 -3.23 -11.63
CA PHE A 36 15.45 -4.62 -11.66
C PHE A 36 14.76 -4.94 -12.98
N GLU A 37 15.21 -6.00 -13.66
CA GLU A 37 14.47 -6.56 -14.77
C GLU A 37 13.34 -7.46 -14.24
N LEU A 38 12.09 -7.06 -14.51
CA LEU A 38 10.91 -7.82 -14.12
C LEU A 38 10.67 -8.98 -15.10
N LYS A 39 9.88 -9.98 -14.68
CA LYS A 39 9.48 -11.12 -15.53
C LYS A 39 8.84 -10.74 -16.87
N SER A 40 8.33 -9.50 -16.98
CA SER A 40 7.79 -8.96 -18.23
C SER A 40 8.85 -8.36 -19.17
N GLY A 41 10.14 -8.40 -18.82
CA GLY A 41 11.22 -7.70 -19.53
C GLY A 41 11.25 -6.17 -19.30
N ARG A 42 10.48 -5.66 -18.33
CA ARG A 42 10.46 -4.23 -17.99
C ARG A 42 11.54 -3.94 -16.96
N ILE A 43 12.27 -2.85 -17.15
CA ILE A 43 13.18 -2.32 -16.14
C ILE A 43 12.38 -1.49 -15.14
N SER A 44 12.42 -1.89 -13.87
CA SER A 44 11.71 -1.25 -12.76
C SER A 44 12.71 -0.60 -11.80
N PRO A 45 12.47 0.64 -11.33
CA PRO A 45 13.32 1.33 -10.36
C PRO A 45 13.15 0.80 -8.93
N TYR A 46 12.30 -0.21 -8.73
CA TYR A 46 12.10 -0.89 -7.46
C TYR A 46 11.65 -2.33 -7.67
N PHE A 47 11.85 -3.15 -6.64
CA PHE A 47 11.35 -4.50 -6.55
C PHE A 47 10.63 -4.73 -5.23
N ILE A 48 9.53 -5.48 -5.26
CA ILE A 48 8.77 -5.83 -4.07
C ILE A 48 8.78 -7.35 -3.88
N ASN A 49 9.28 -7.80 -2.73
CA ASN A 49 9.25 -9.18 -2.28
C ASN A 49 8.40 -9.31 -1.00
N ILE A 50 7.11 -9.60 -1.17
CA ILE A 50 6.19 -9.82 -0.04
C ILE A 50 6.57 -11.05 0.79
N GLY A 51 7.35 -11.99 0.23
CA GLY A 51 7.86 -13.15 0.97
C GLY A 51 8.72 -12.79 2.19
N MET A 52 9.29 -11.58 2.24
CA MET A 52 10.03 -11.09 3.42
C MET A 52 9.13 -10.75 4.61
N LEU A 53 7.80 -10.67 4.43
CA LEU A 53 6.83 -10.51 5.52
C LEU A 53 6.53 -11.89 6.16
N ASP A 54 7.56 -12.54 6.65
CA ASP A 54 7.63 -13.97 7.00
C ASP A 54 7.13 -14.37 8.40
N ASN A 55 6.75 -13.42 9.23
CA ASN A 55 6.37 -13.65 10.62
C ASN A 55 4.94 -13.18 10.91
N GLY A 56 4.34 -13.74 11.96
CA GLY A 56 2.94 -13.45 12.30
C GLY A 56 2.67 -11.96 12.57
N GLN A 57 3.64 -11.21 13.09
CA GLN A 57 3.47 -9.78 13.35
C GLN A 57 3.41 -8.97 12.03
N SER A 58 4.28 -9.26 11.06
CA SER A 58 4.25 -8.59 9.75
C SER A 58 3.02 -8.95 8.95
N ILE A 59 2.61 -10.22 8.96
CA ILE A 59 1.40 -10.68 8.28
C ILE A 59 0.15 -10.01 8.88
N ARG A 60 0.06 -9.91 10.21
CA ARG A 60 -1.05 -9.20 10.87
C ARG A 60 -1.11 -7.73 10.45
N LYS A 61 0.04 -7.05 10.43
CA LYS A 61 0.11 -5.64 9.98
C LYS A 61 -0.31 -5.50 8.52
N LEU A 62 0.18 -6.38 7.65
CA LEU A 62 -0.22 -6.44 6.23
C LEU A 62 -1.75 -6.52 6.10
N GLY A 63 -2.39 -7.45 6.81
CA GLY A 63 -3.85 -7.60 6.81
C GLY A 63 -4.56 -6.34 7.27
N ASN A 64 -4.08 -5.67 8.33
CA ASN A 64 -4.67 -4.42 8.82
C ASN A 64 -4.59 -3.29 7.77
N TYR A 65 -3.48 -3.18 7.03
CA TYR A 65 -3.34 -2.17 5.98
C TYR A 65 -4.29 -2.42 4.81
N TYR A 66 -4.43 -3.68 4.38
CA TYR A 66 -5.43 -4.04 3.35
C TYR A 66 -6.86 -3.77 3.84
N ALA A 67 -7.20 -4.15 5.07
CA ALA A 67 -8.51 -3.88 5.64
C ALA A 67 -8.82 -2.37 5.70
N ALA A 68 -7.83 -1.54 6.06
CA ALA A 68 -7.96 -0.08 6.06
C ALA A 68 -8.25 0.48 4.65
N GLU A 69 -7.52 0.02 3.63
CA GLU A 69 -7.77 0.44 2.24
C GLU A 69 -9.17 0.01 1.74
N ILE A 70 -9.58 -1.21 2.07
CA ILE A 70 -10.90 -1.74 1.71
C ILE A 70 -12.00 -0.87 2.36
N MET A 71 -11.89 -0.59 3.66
CA MET A 71 -12.85 0.27 4.37
C MET A 71 -12.84 1.72 3.88
N ASN A 72 -11.70 2.22 3.40
CA ASN A 72 -11.59 3.57 2.86
C ASN A 72 -12.21 3.69 1.45
N LYS A 73 -12.13 2.62 0.65
CA LYS A 73 -12.50 2.64 -0.77
C LYS A 73 -13.94 2.22 -1.06
N PHE A 74 -14.50 1.35 -0.22
CA PHE A 74 -15.82 0.74 -0.43
C PHE A 74 -16.75 1.09 0.73
N ALA A 75 -18.03 1.31 0.43
CA ALA A 75 -18.99 1.69 1.44
C ALA A 75 -19.40 0.47 2.30
N PRO A 76 -19.71 0.63 3.60
CA PRO A 76 -20.07 -0.49 4.48
C PRO A 76 -21.23 -1.36 3.96
N GLU A 77 -22.19 -0.75 3.27
CA GLU A 77 -23.33 -1.40 2.63
C GLU A 77 -22.94 -2.35 1.50
N GLU A 78 -21.82 -2.11 0.81
CA GLU A 78 -21.30 -3.00 -0.24
C GLU A 78 -20.78 -4.32 0.36
N PHE A 79 -20.48 -4.34 1.66
CA PHE A 79 -20.09 -5.53 2.41
C PHE A 79 -21.23 -6.18 3.20
N ALA A 80 -22.47 -5.70 3.06
CA ALA A 80 -23.61 -6.19 3.84
C ALA A 80 -23.85 -7.71 3.67
N CYS A 81 -23.45 -8.31 2.54
CA CYS A 81 -23.54 -9.75 2.32
C CYS A 81 -22.58 -10.59 3.20
N PHE A 82 -21.50 -10.00 3.73
CA PHE A 82 -20.58 -10.67 4.66
C PHE A 82 -21.02 -10.57 6.13
N ASN A 83 -21.87 -9.60 6.46
CA ASN A 83 -22.37 -9.40 7.83
C ASN A 83 -23.34 -10.51 8.29
N ASN A 84 -23.78 -11.40 7.39
CA ASN A 84 -24.63 -12.54 7.69
C ASN A 84 -23.88 -13.78 8.20
N PHE A 85 -22.56 -13.74 8.37
CA PHE A 85 -21.75 -14.86 8.85
C PHE A 85 -21.19 -14.69 10.27
N ARG A 86 -21.80 -13.84 11.10
CA ARG A 86 -21.51 -13.83 12.54
C ARG A 86 -22.26 -14.98 13.23
N THR A 87 -21.61 -16.14 13.34
CA THR A 87 -21.86 -17.12 14.40
C THR A 87 -20.94 -16.87 15.57
#